data_AF-A0A7V7NWU6-F1
#
_entry.id   AF-A0A7V7NWU6-F1
#
_cell.length_a   1.000
_cell.length_b   1.000
_cell.length_c   1.000
_cell.angle_alpha   90.00
_cell.angle_beta   90.00
_cell.angle_gamma   90.00
#
_symmetry.space_group_name_H-M   'P 1'
#
loop_
_entity.id
_entity.type
_entity.pdbx_description
1 polymer ?
#
loop_
_entity_poly.entity_id
_entity_poly.type
_entity_poly.pdbx_seq_one_letter_code
_entity_poly.pdbx_strand_id
1 'polypeptide(L)'
;MTNKPSKTQTSFLRRLLVAFMIDTGKNTVPLIMESTGMPRRTAQDTIKALNELEIDIEQFNRGEYRINSWGAVNRNWIENNFTHVCSVLSYPQYEISEVSDMSYEQVVHDQTLYCAAQSLELAQQLAVLSRAPESEDRTRKAKQLVKKLNSNESRIAALRHMYLTVGRDDLEQLMFELTELTMEEHSTALSDPNGWKEALQITGETDEKESYVAPTKAITQWRVKFIEAIQSK
;
A
#
# COMPACT_ATOMS: atom_id res chain seq x y z
N MET A 1 13.57 35.00 -28.76
CA MET A 1 14.84 34.44 -29.26
C MET A 1 14.96 33.03 -28.70
N THR A 2 14.84 31.99 -29.52
CA THR A 2 15.01 30.60 -29.08
C THR A 2 16.51 30.31 -28.96
N ASN A 3 17.10 30.61 -27.80
CA ASN A 3 18.49 30.25 -27.54
C ASN A 3 18.60 28.72 -27.54
N LYS A 4 19.23 28.19 -28.59
CA LYS A 4 19.55 26.77 -28.68
C LYS A 4 20.35 26.36 -27.42
N PRO A 5 19.97 25.29 -26.72
CA PRO A 5 20.65 24.91 -25.49
C PRO A 5 22.09 24.52 -25.78
N SER A 6 23.00 24.89 -24.87
CA SER A 6 24.43 24.60 -25.05
C SER A 6 24.72 23.10 -24.94
N LYS A 7 25.85 22.66 -25.51
CA LYS A 7 26.29 21.26 -25.36
C LYS A 7 26.49 20.87 -23.89
N THR A 8 27.00 21.79 -23.09
CA THR A 8 27.19 21.59 -21.65
C THR A 8 25.84 21.44 -20.94
N GLN A 9 24.87 22.31 -21.23
CA GLN A 9 23.53 22.25 -20.64
C GLN A 9 22.82 20.95 -21.03
N THR A 10 22.81 20.58 -22.31
CA THR A 10 22.18 19.34 -22.76
C THR A 10 22.87 18.09 -22.20
N SER A 11 24.20 18.10 -22.00
CA SER A 11 24.91 17.02 -21.34
C SER A 11 24.54 16.88 -19.86
N PHE A 12 24.48 18.01 -19.14
CA PHE A 12 24.06 18.04 -17.74
C PHE A 12 22.63 17.54 -17.57
N LEU A 13 21.69 18.09 -18.32
CA LEU A 13 20.28 17.70 -18.26
C LEU A 13 20.04 16.24 -18.63
N ARG A 14 20.79 15.70 -19.60
CA ARG A 14 20.71 14.29 -19.98
C ARG A 14 21.13 13.37 -18.83
N ARG A 15 22.20 13.72 -18.12
CA ARG A 15 22.67 12.97 -16.95
C ARG A 15 21.66 13.01 -15.81
N LEU A 16 21.10 14.19 -15.50
CA LEU A 16 20.02 14.31 -14.52
C LEU A 16 18.82 13.42 -14.87
N LEU A 17 18.38 13.47 -16.14
CA LEU A 17 17.26 12.67 -16.61
C LEU A 17 17.55 11.17 -16.52
N VAL A 18 18.76 10.72 -16.91
CA VAL A 18 19.15 9.31 -16.82
C VAL A 18 19.25 8.84 -15.37
N ALA A 19 19.83 9.65 -14.47
CA ALA A 19 19.83 9.33 -13.05
C ALA A 19 18.41 9.20 -12.49
N PHE A 20 17.52 10.14 -12.84
CA PHE A 20 16.12 10.10 -12.44
C PHE A 20 15.40 8.85 -12.95
N MET A 21 15.57 8.50 -14.23
CA MET A 21 14.98 7.29 -14.81
C MET A 21 15.44 6.02 -14.10
N ILE A 22 16.73 5.92 -13.77
CA ILE A 22 17.25 4.76 -13.03
C ILE A 22 16.62 4.68 -11.64
N ASP A 23 16.53 5.81 -10.95
CA ASP A 23 15.97 5.91 -9.60
C ASP A 23 14.46 5.64 -9.55
N THR A 24 13.74 5.87 -10.65
CA THR A 24 12.31 5.56 -10.80
C THR A 24 12.05 4.24 -11.54
N GLY A 25 13.03 3.33 -11.60
CA GLY A 25 12.83 1.94 -12.07
C GLY A 25 13.09 1.67 -13.56
N LYS A 26 13.40 2.67 -14.40
CA LYS A 26 13.89 2.47 -15.78
C LYS A 26 15.39 2.23 -15.77
N ASN A 27 15.79 1.15 -15.09
CA ASN A 27 17.13 0.95 -14.58
C ASN A 27 18.04 0.09 -15.47
N THR A 28 17.68 -0.16 -16.73
CA THR A 28 18.51 -0.89 -17.68
C THR A 28 18.77 -0.07 -18.94
N VAL A 29 19.86 -0.37 -19.65
CA VAL A 29 20.17 0.30 -20.93
C VAL A 29 19.02 0.18 -21.94
N PRO A 30 18.38 -0.99 -22.16
CA PRO A 30 17.22 -1.08 -23.05
C PRO A 30 16.05 -0.18 -22.65
N LEU A 31 15.68 -0.12 -21.36
CA LEU A 31 14.57 0.72 -20.88
C LEU A 31 14.85 2.22 -21.08
N ILE A 32 16.10 2.65 -20.86
CA ILE A 32 16.54 4.03 -21.12
C ILE A 32 16.45 4.34 -22.61
N MET A 33 16.93 3.44 -23.47
CA MET A 33 16.88 3.62 -24.93
C MET A 33 15.43 3.73 -25.43
N GLU A 34 14.54 2.86 -24.94
CA GLU A 34 13.12 2.88 -25.27
C GLU A 34 12.46 4.20 -24.85
N SER A 35 12.80 4.68 -23.65
CA SER A 35 12.21 5.89 -23.06
C SER A 35 12.72 7.20 -23.69
N THR A 36 13.96 7.25 -24.18
CA THR A 36 14.51 8.52 -24.71
C THR A 36 14.81 8.48 -26.20
N GLY A 37 14.74 7.32 -26.85
CA GLY A 37 15.19 7.12 -28.22
C GLY A 37 16.71 7.25 -28.42
N MET A 38 17.51 7.25 -27.35
CA MET A 38 18.95 7.45 -27.48
C MET A 38 19.66 6.18 -27.96
N PRO A 39 20.76 6.28 -28.74
CA PRO A 39 21.58 5.13 -29.08
C PRO A 39 22.16 4.46 -27.84
N ARG A 40 22.35 3.13 -27.89
CA ARG A 40 22.91 2.33 -26.78
C ARG A 40 24.20 2.92 -26.21
N ARG A 41 25.11 3.35 -27.09
CA ARG A 41 26.40 3.95 -26.71
C ARG A 41 26.20 5.22 -25.89
N THR A 42 25.26 6.09 -26.30
CA THR A 42 24.92 7.33 -25.60
C THR A 42 24.33 7.06 -24.22
N ALA A 43 23.46 6.06 -24.09
CA ALA A 43 22.93 5.65 -22.78
C ALA A 43 24.06 5.20 -21.85
N GLN A 44 24.92 4.29 -22.33
CA GLN A 44 26.04 3.79 -21.53
C GLN A 44 27.04 4.88 -21.15
N ASP A 45 27.37 5.81 -22.06
CA ASP A 45 28.25 6.93 -21.76
C ASP A 45 27.63 7.89 -20.73
N THR A 46 26.32 8.14 -20.83
CA THR A 46 25.62 8.99 -19.88
C THR A 46 25.63 8.38 -18.48
N ILE A 47 25.38 7.08 -18.36
CA ILE A 47 25.40 6.34 -17.10
C ILE A 47 26.79 6.39 -16.46
N LYS A 48 27.84 6.14 -17.25
CA LYS A 48 29.24 6.19 -16.77
C LYS A 48 29.64 7.58 -16.28
N ALA A 49 29.08 8.62 -16.87
CA ALA A 49 29.37 10.01 -16.53
C ALA A 49 28.52 10.57 -15.36
N LEU A 50 27.70 9.74 -14.69
CA LEU A 50 26.93 10.16 -13.52
C LEU A 50 27.82 10.46 -12.30
N ASN A 51 28.89 9.69 -12.11
CA ASN A 51 29.87 9.93 -11.04
C ASN A 51 30.54 11.31 -11.14
N GLU A 52 30.63 11.90 -12.34
CA GLU A 52 31.15 13.26 -12.52
C GLU A 52 30.23 14.35 -11.94
N LEU A 53 28.98 14.00 -11.62
CA LEU A 53 28.02 14.88 -10.94
C LEU A 53 27.88 14.55 -9.45
N GLU A 54 28.80 13.76 -8.89
CA GLU A 54 28.71 13.23 -7.51
C GLU A 54 27.47 12.34 -7.28
N ILE A 55 26.86 11.81 -8.35
CA ILE A 55 25.76 10.85 -8.25
C ILE A 55 26.38 9.45 -8.17
N ASP A 56 26.26 8.82 -7.01
CA ASP A 56 26.74 7.47 -6.77
C ASP A 56 25.78 6.44 -7.38
N ILE A 57 26.33 5.58 -8.23
CA ILE A 57 25.60 4.59 -9.00
C ILE A 57 26.30 3.24 -8.93
N GLU A 58 25.52 2.21 -8.60
CA GLU A 58 25.97 0.83 -8.67
C GLU A 58 25.36 0.09 -9.85
N GLN A 59 26.11 -0.84 -10.41
CA GLN A 59 25.59 -1.83 -11.34
C GLN A 59 25.42 -3.16 -10.60
N PHE A 60 24.22 -3.70 -10.59
CA PHE A 60 23.92 -4.99 -9.98
C PHE A 60 23.18 -5.90 -10.98
N ASN A 61 23.06 -7.19 -10.67
CA ASN A 61 22.26 -8.21 -11.37
C ASN A 61 21.94 -7.97 -12.86
N ARG A 62 22.55 -8.76 -13.77
CA ARG A 62 22.16 -8.82 -15.21
C ARG A 62 22.12 -7.46 -15.94
N GLY A 63 22.80 -6.44 -15.43
CA GLY A 63 22.96 -5.14 -16.11
C GLY A 63 21.95 -4.06 -15.68
N GLU A 64 21.30 -4.25 -14.53
CA GLU A 64 20.51 -3.22 -13.86
C GLU A 64 21.41 -2.23 -13.10
N TYR A 65 20.94 -1.00 -12.97
CA TYR A 65 21.61 0.07 -12.24
C TYR A 65 20.78 0.52 -11.03
N ARG A 66 21.42 1.03 -9.98
CA ARG A 66 20.73 1.66 -8.84
C ARG A 66 21.48 2.95 -8.48
N ILE A 67 20.73 4.01 -8.21
CA ILE A 67 21.28 5.22 -7.61
C ILE A 67 21.40 4.98 -6.10
N ASN A 68 22.62 5.02 -5.57
CA ASN A 68 22.88 4.88 -4.15
C ASN A 68 22.78 6.22 -3.43
N SER A 69 23.20 7.30 -4.10
CA SER A 69 23.13 8.66 -3.58
C SER A 69 23.10 9.66 -4.73
N TRP A 70 22.32 10.73 -4.59
CA TRP A 70 22.32 11.86 -5.52
C TRP A 70 23.45 12.86 -5.27
N GLY A 71 24.20 12.69 -4.18
CA GLY A 71 25.33 13.55 -3.79
C GLY A 71 24.99 15.03 -3.80
N ALA A 72 25.70 15.80 -4.63
CA ALA A 72 25.54 17.25 -4.73
C ALA A 72 24.30 17.70 -5.53
N VAL A 73 23.57 16.76 -6.14
CA VAL A 73 22.43 17.05 -7.02
C VAL A 73 21.11 16.93 -6.26
N ASN A 74 20.19 17.89 -6.45
CA ASN A 74 18.84 17.80 -5.91
C ASN A 74 17.92 16.95 -6.81
N ARG A 75 17.61 15.72 -6.38
CA ARG A 75 16.64 14.83 -7.03
C ARG A 75 15.30 15.49 -7.33
N ASN A 76 14.73 16.22 -6.36
CA ASN A 76 13.40 16.80 -6.50
C ASN A 76 13.36 17.88 -7.58
N TRP A 77 14.51 18.46 -7.95
CA TRP A 77 14.54 19.43 -9.04
C TRP A 77 14.19 18.79 -10.39
N ILE A 78 14.77 17.62 -10.71
CA ILE A 78 14.51 16.97 -12.01
C ILE A 78 13.08 16.44 -12.09
N GLU A 79 12.53 15.94 -10.98
CA GLU A 79 11.13 15.55 -10.87
C GLU A 79 10.18 16.70 -11.23
N ASN A 80 10.37 17.86 -10.59
CA ASN A 80 9.55 19.06 -10.84
C ASN A 80 9.78 19.71 -12.22
N ASN A 81 10.89 19.39 -12.89
CA ASN A 81 11.27 19.98 -14.17
C ASN A 81 11.30 18.96 -15.32
N PHE A 82 10.74 17.76 -15.12
CA PHE A 82 10.84 16.66 -16.07
C PHE A 82 10.41 17.04 -17.49
N THR A 83 9.21 17.64 -17.61
CA THR A 83 8.64 18.10 -18.89
C THR A 83 9.53 19.13 -19.59
N HIS A 84 10.11 20.05 -18.81
CA HIS A 84 11.05 21.06 -19.32
C HIS A 84 12.33 20.39 -19.84
N VAL A 85 12.90 19.46 -19.09
CA VAL A 85 14.14 18.76 -19.47
C VAL A 85 13.94 17.93 -20.74
N CYS A 86 12.86 17.16 -20.83
CA CYS A 86 12.54 16.39 -22.04
C CYS A 86 12.36 17.30 -23.26
N SER A 87 11.71 18.46 -23.08
CA SER A 87 11.55 19.46 -24.14
C SER A 87 12.91 20.00 -24.63
N VAL A 88 13.80 20.38 -23.71
CA VAL A 88 15.14 20.89 -24.03
C VAL A 88 15.99 19.83 -24.74
N LEU A 89 15.88 18.56 -24.34
CA LEU A 89 16.61 17.44 -24.93
C LEU A 89 15.99 16.91 -26.23
N SER A 90 14.78 17.36 -26.58
CA SER A 90 13.98 16.81 -27.67
C SER A 90 13.75 15.29 -27.52
N TYR A 91 13.55 14.83 -26.28
CA TYR A 91 13.21 13.45 -25.98
C TYR A 91 11.69 13.26 -25.89
N PRO A 92 11.18 12.06 -26.19
CA PRO A 92 9.77 11.78 -26.04
C PRO A 92 9.32 12.11 -24.61
N GLN A 93 8.26 12.91 -24.51
CA GLN A 93 7.51 13.06 -23.28
C GLN A 93 6.69 11.78 -23.14
N TYR A 94 7.33 10.69 -22.71
CA TYR A 94 6.53 9.65 -22.09
C TYR A 94 5.95 10.29 -20.83
N GLU A 95 4.63 10.30 -20.72
CA GLU A 95 4.00 10.29 -19.41
C GLU A 95 4.81 9.27 -18.60
N ILE A 96 5.34 9.69 -17.46
CA ILE A 96 5.70 8.72 -16.43
C ILE A 96 4.36 8.06 -16.18
N SER A 97 4.12 6.94 -16.87
CA SER A 97 2.92 6.16 -16.69
C SER A 97 2.86 5.98 -15.19
N GLU A 98 1.77 6.43 -14.58
CA GLU A 98 1.35 6.07 -13.23
C GLU A 98 1.11 4.56 -13.16
N VAL A 99 2.06 3.75 -13.63
CA VAL A 99 2.26 2.39 -13.16
C VAL A 99 2.78 2.61 -11.75
N SER A 100 1.79 2.74 -10.87
CA SER A 100 1.87 3.18 -9.50
C SER A 100 3.09 2.61 -8.81
N ASP A 101 4.06 3.47 -8.52
CA ASP A 101 4.51 3.50 -7.13
C ASP A 101 3.25 3.92 -6.36
N MET A 102 2.42 2.93 -5.97
CA MET A 102 1.39 3.23 -4.98
C MET A 102 2.17 3.78 -3.82
N SER A 103 1.97 5.07 -3.53
CA SER A 103 2.57 5.67 -2.33
C SER A 103 2.30 4.70 -1.18
N TYR A 104 3.28 4.49 -0.31
CA TYR A 104 3.11 3.65 0.89
C TYR A 104 1.78 3.98 1.58
N GLU A 105 1.41 5.26 1.60
CA GLU A 105 0.12 5.75 2.08
C GLU A 105 -1.10 5.15 1.35
N GLN A 106 -1.10 5.12 0.02
CA GLN A 106 -2.17 4.52 -0.79
C GLN A 106 -2.28 3.01 -0.54
N VAL A 107 -1.15 2.31 -0.42
CA VAL A 107 -1.14 0.87 -0.06
C VAL A 107 -1.80 0.65 1.30
N VAL A 108 -1.48 1.48 2.29
CA VAL A 108 -2.05 1.38 3.64
C VAL A 108 -3.56 1.71 3.61
N HIS A 109 -4.00 2.69 2.82
CA HIS A 109 -5.43 3.00 2.65
C HIS A 109 -6.20 1.85 1.99
N ASP A 110 -5.67 1.26 0.93
CA ASP A 110 -6.32 0.15 0.22
C ASP A 110 -6.37 -1.11 1.10
N GLN A 111 -5.30 -1.39 1.85
CA GLN A 111 -5.29 -2.48 2.84
C GLN A 111 -6.32 -2.25 3.95
N THR A 112 -6.52 -1.00 4.36
CA THR A 112 -7.52 -0.64 5.35
C THR A 112 -8.94 -0.87 4.85
N LEU A 113 -9.26 -0.42 3.64
CA LEU A 113 -10.55 -0.69 2.99
C LEU A 113 -10.79 -2.19 2.78
N TYR A 114 -9.75 -2.94 2.41
CA TYR A 114 -9.80 -4.39 2.30
C TYR A 114 -10.14 -5.05 3.64
N CYS A 115 -9.48 -4.65 4.73
CA CYS A 115 -9.72 -5.23 6.05
C CYS A 115 -11.17 -5.01 6.51
N ALA A 116 -11.74 -3.82 6.25
CA ALA A 116 -13.14 -3.54 6.56
C ALA A 116 -14.11 -4.38 5.72
N ALA A 117 -13.83 -4.56 4.43
CA ALA A 117 -14.63 -5.44 3.57
C ALA A 117 -14.55 -6.91 4.01
N GLN A 118 -13.35 -7.38 4.34
CA GLN A 118 -13.11 -8.72 4.87
C GLN A 118 -13.82 -8.92 6.22
N SER A 119 -13.79 -7.94 7.12
CA SER A 119 -14.53 -8.00 8.38
C SER A 119 -16.03 -8.19 8.16
N LEU A 120 -16.62 -7.45 7.22
CA LEU A 120 -18.03 -7.60 6.90
C LEU A 120 -18.34 -9.00 6.33
N GLU A 121 -17.51 -9.51 5.42
CA GLU A 121 -17.68 -10.84 4.85
C GLU A 121 -17.61 -11.93 5.94
N LEU A 122 -16.62 -11.84 6.83
CA LEU A 122 -16.45 -12.78 7.94
C LEU A 122 -17.63 -12.69 8.93
N ALA A 123 -18.10 -11.49 9.24
CA ALA A 123 -19.28 -11.28 10.09
C ALA A 123 -20.55 -11.88 9.45
N GLN A 124 -20.72 -11.78 8.13
CA GLN A 124 -21.84 -12.41 7.43
C GLN A 124 -21.75 -13.95 7.47
N GLN A 125 -20.55 -14.51 7.29
CA GLN A 125 -20.33 -15.96 7.45
C GLN A 125 -20.64 -16.41 8.87
N LEU A 126 -20.23 -15.62 9.87
CA LEU A 126 -20.53 -15.89 11.28
C LEU A 126 -22.04 -15.87 11.55
N ALA A 127 -22.77 -14.89 11.00
CA ALA A 127 -24.22 -14.79 11.14
C ALA A 127 -24.97 -15.98 10.51
N VAL A 128 -24.43 -16.55 9.44
CA VAL A 128 -24.97 -17.79 8.85
C VAL A 128 -24.71 -18.98 9.78
N LEU A 129 -23.49 -19.11 10.31
CA LEU A 129 -23.15 -20.19 11.23
C LEU A 129 -23.91 -20.11 12.56
N SER A 130 -24.15 -18.91 13.09
CA SER A 130 -24.87 -18.72 14.36
C SER A 130 -26.32 -19.21 14.28
N ARG A 131 -26.93 -19.16 13.08
CA ARG A 131 -28.30 -19.65 12.82
C ARG A 131 -28.35 -21.14 12.48
N ALA A 132 -27.21 -21.75 12.14
CA ALA A 132 -27.15 -23.15 11.78
C ALA A 132 -27.27 -24.05 13.03
N PRO A 133 -27.93 -25.22 12.91
CA PRO A 133 -28.05 -26.16 14.02
C PRO A 133 -26.68 -26.69 14.46
N GLU A 134 -26.56 -27.01 15.75
CA GLU A 134 -25.34 -27.56 16.33
C GLU A 134 -24.93 -28.85 15.63
N SER A 135 -23.69 -28.89 15.15
CA SER A 135 -23.10 -30.04 14.48
C SER A 135 -21.57 -29.96 14.53
N GLU A 136 -20.90 -31.10 14.34
CA GLU A 136 -19.44 -31.15 14.23
C GLU A 136 -18.93 -30.31 13.05
N ASP A 137 -19.64 -30.35 11.90
CA ASP A 137 -19.25 -29.54 10.73
C ASP A 137 -19.40 -28.04 10.98
N ARG A 138 -20.47 -27.60 11.66
CA ARG A 138 -20.63 -26.20 12.08
C ARG A 138 -19.46 -25.76 12.96
N THR A 139 -19.13 -26.57 13.97
CA THR A 139 -18.02 -26.29 14.91
C THR A 139 -16.68 -26.21 14.18
N ARG A 140 -16.43 -27.14 13.24
CA ARG A 140 -15.22 -27.13 12.40
C ARG A 140 -15.13 -25.87 11.54
N LYS A 141 -16.23 -25.45 10.90
CA LYS A 141 -16.30 -24.21 10.12
C LYS A 141 -16.08 -22.98 10.98
N ALA A 142 -16.66 -22.95 12.19
CA ALA A 142 -16.45 -21.86 13.15
C ALA A 142 -14.97 -21.76 13.56
N LYS A 143 -14.29 -22.89 13.86
CA LYS A 143 -12.85 -22.90 14.15
C LYS A 143 -12.00 -22.36 12.98
N GLN A 144 -12.39 -22.62 11.74
CA GLN A 144 -11.72 -22.05 10.57
C GLN A 144 -11.99 -20.55 10.44
N LEU A 145 -13.21 -20.11 10.75
CA LEU A 145 -13.63 -18.72 10.69
C LEU A 145 -12.88 -17.87 11.73
N VAL A 146 -12.78 -18.34 12.98
CA VAL A 146 -11.99 -17.69 14.05
C VAL A 146 -10.56 -17.42 13.61
N LYS A 147 -9.90 -18.37 12.93
CA LYS A 147 -8.54 -18.13 12.41
C LYS A 147 -8.47 -16.98 11.41
N LYS A 148 -9.51 -16.81 10.57
CA LYS A 148 -9.58 -15.70 9.61
C LYS A 148 -9.90 -14.38 10.29
N LEU A 149 -10.81 -14.38 11.27
CA LEU A 149 -11.14 -13.23 12.11
C LEU A 149 -9.88 -12.70 12.80
N ASN A 150 -9.18 -13.55 13.57
CA ASN A 150 -7.96 -13.17 14.29
C ASN A 150 -6.85 -12.66 13.36
N SER A 151 -6.74 -13.24 12.16
CA SER A 151 -5.78 -12.78 11.14
C SER A 151 -6.14 -11.38 10.63
N ASN A 152 -7.42 -11.12 10.37
CA ASN A 152 -7.87 -9.79 9.92
C ASN A 152 -7.77 -8.75 11.05
N GLU A 153 -8.13 -9.10 12.28
CA GLU A 153 -7.95 -8.24 13.47
C GLU A 153 -6.48 -7.84 13.67
N SER A 154 -5.56 -8.79 13.50
CA SER A 154 -4.13 -8.52 13.58
C SER A 154 -3.68 -7.50 12.52
N ARG A 155 -4.25 -7.58 11.31
CA ARG A 155 -3.98 -6.60 10.23
C ARG A 155 -4.56 -5.23 10.57
N ILE A 156 -5.78 -5.17 11.10
CA ILE A 156 -6.42 -3.92 11.55
C ILE A 156 -5.56 -3.24 12.63
N ALA A 157 -5.08 -4.01 13.62
CA ALA A 157 -4.20 -3.49 14.66
C ALA A 157 -2.87 -2.96 14.09
N ALA A 158 -2.26 -3.68 13.15
CA ALA A 158 -1.04 -3.24 12.49
C ALA A 158 -1.24 -1.92 11.71
N LEU A 159 -2.34 -1.81 10.96
CA LEU A 159 -2.70 -0.60 10.22
C LEU A 159 -3.00 0.59 11.14
N ARG A 160 -3.67 0.35 12.28
CA ARG A 160 -3.84 1.37 13.32
C ARG A 160 -2.49 1.93 13.79
N HIS A 161 -1.55 1.04 14.10
CA HIS A 161 -0.19 1.45 14.47
C HIS A 161 0.51 2.22 13.34
N MET A 162 0.34 1.82 12.08
CA MET A 162 0.90 2.56 10.94
C MET A 162 0.39 4.01 10.91
N TYR A 163 -0.92 4.24 11.04
CA TYR A 163 -1.49 5.59 11.07
C TYR A 163 -1.02 6.41 12.28
N LEU A 164 -0.93 5.78 13.45
CA LEU A 164 -0.37 6.42 14.65
C LEU A 164 1.07 6.91 14.41
N THR A 165 1.92 6.08 13.80
CA THR A 165 3.34 6.41 13.61
C THR A 165 3.58 7.58 12.65
N VAL A 166 2.64 7.84 11.74
CA VAL A 166 2.73 8.96 10.78
C VAL A 166 1.90 10.18 11.22
N GLY A 167 1.35 10.18 12.43
CA GLY A 167 0.57 11.29 12.99
C GLY A 167 -0.78 11.52 12.31
N ARG A 168 -1.36 10.47 11.70
CA ARG A 168 -2.73 10.50 11.14
C ARG A 168 -3.73 10.06 12.21
N ASP A 169 -3.88 10.88 13.25
CA ASP A 169 -4.73 10.59 14.41
C ASP A 169 -6.22 10.42 14.01
N ASP A 170 -6.64 11.09 12.94
CA ASP A 170 -7.97 10.95 12.34
C ASP A 170 -8.23 9.53 11.81
N LEU A 171 -7.26 8.96 11.10
CA LEU A 171 -7.34 7.61 10.56
C LEU A 171 -7.07 6.55 11.63
N GLU A 172 -6.20 6.84 12.59
CA GLU A 172 -5.96 6.00 13.76
C GLU A 172 -7.24 5.78 14.57
N GLN A 173 -7.98 6.86 14.84
CA GLN A 173 -9.26 6.82 15.54
C GLN A 173 -10.29 6.01 14.74
N LEU A 174 -10.34 6.17 13.42
CA LEU A 174 -11.19 5.32 12.58
C LEU A 174 -10.77 3.85 12.66
N MET A 175 -9.49 3.52 12.69
CA MET A 175 -9.07 2.12 12.88
C MET A 175 -9.48 1.57 14.25
N PHE A 176 -9.48 2.40 15.30
CA PHE A 176 -10.03 2.02 16.60
C PHE A 176 -11.53 1.73 16.52
N GLU A 177 -12.32 2.62 15.88
CA GLU A 177 -13.75 2.38 15.62
C GLU A 177 -13.97 1.06 14.85
N LEU A 178 -13.13 0.76 13.85
CA LEU A 178 -13.24 -0.48 13.09
C LEU A 178 -13.01 -1.70 13.99
N THR A 179 -12.01 -1.66 14.88
CA THR A 179 -11.78 -2.75 15.84
C THR A 179 -13.01 -3.01 16.70
N GLU A 180 -13.62 -1.97 17.27
CA GLU A 180 -14.83 -2.09 18.09
C GLU A 180 -16.00 -2.68 17.29
N LEU A 181 -16.18 -2.28 16.02
CA LEU A 181 -17.24 -2.82 15.16
C LEU A 181 -17.04 -4.29 14.79
N THR A 182 -15.82 -4.81 14.88
CA THR A 182 -15.47 -6.17 14.46
C THR A 182 -15.34 -7.16 15.60
N MET A 183 -15.24 -6.66 16.83
CA MET A 183 -15.14 -7.47 18.03
C MET A 183 -16.47 -8.17 18.31
N GLU A 184 -16.44 -9.49 18.46
CA GLU A 184 -17.61 -10.32 18.73
C GLU A 184 -17.22 -11.59 19.50
N GLU A 185 -18.15 -12.15 20.28
CA GLU A 185 -17.89 -13.32 21.13
C GLU A 185 -18.57 -14.61 20.59
N HIS A 186 -19.48 -14.48 19.63
CA HIS A 186 -20.23 -15.58 19.02
C HIS A 186 -19.32 -16.60 18.35
N SER A 187 -18.18 -16.18 17.79
CA SER A 187 -17.22 -17.10 17.18
C SER A 187 -16.54 -18.01 18.20
N THR A 188 -16.35 -17.54 19.44
CA THR A 188 -15.87 -18.36 20.56
C THR A 188 -16.92 -19.41 20.91
N ALA A 189 -18.17 -18.98 21.11
CA ALA A 189 -19.30 -19.88 21.40
C ALA A 189 -19.49 -20.98 20.33
N LEU A 190 -19.31 -20.62 19.06
CA LEU A 190 -19.48 -21.56 17.94
C LEU A 190 -18.27 -22.48 17.72
N SER A 191 -17.05 -22.02 18.03
CA SER A 191 -15.82 -22.77 17.80
C SER A 191 -15.46 -23.70 18.95
N ASP A 192 -15.84 -23.36 20.18
CA ASP A 192 -15.74 -24.21 21.36
C ASP A 192 -17.02 -24.15 22.22
N PRO A 193 -18.08 -24.86 21.82
CA PRO A 193 -19.35 -24.85 22.55
C PRO A 193 -19.25 -25.35 23.99
N ASN A 194 -18.30 -26.24 24.30
CA ASN A 194 -18.13 -26.78 25.64
C ASN A 194 -17.38 -25.80 26.53
N GLY A 195 -16.26 -25.24 26.04
CA GLY A 195 -15.53 -24.20 26.74
C GLY A 195 -16.40 -22.95 26.99
N TRP A 196 -17.26 -22.58 26.04
CA TRP A 196 -18.22 -21.49 26.23
C TRP A 196 -19.25 -21.78 27.33
N LYS A 197 -19.81 -23.00 27.37
CA LYS A 197 -20.72 -23.40 28.45
C LYS A 197 -20.04 -23.37 29.82
N GLU A 198 -18.78 -23.79 29.91
CA GLU A 198 -17.99 -23.73 31.15
C GLU A 198 -17.73 -22.28 31.57
N ALA A 199 -17.38 -21.40 30.64
CA ALA A 199 -17.19 -19.98 30.90
C ALA A 199 -18.46 -19.32 31.48
N LEU A 200 -19.63 -19.57 30.86
CA LEU A 200 -20.91 -19.06 31.33
C LEU A 200 -21.27 -19.56 32.75
N GLN A 201 -20.94 -20.81 33.08
CA GLN A 201 -21.15 -21.34 34.43
C GLN A 201 -20.28 -20.62 35.48
N ILE A 202 -19.07 -20.22 35.11
CA ILE A 202 -18.15 -19.49 36.00
C ILE A 202 -18.64 -18.05 36.21
N THR A 203 -19.11 -17.37 35.15
CA THR A 203 -19.58 -15.97 35.24
C THR A 203 -20.98 -15.84 35.82
N GLY A 204 -21.75 -16.94 35.87
CA GLY A 204 -23.15 -16.92 36.30
C GLY A 204 -24.09 -16.33 35.23
N GLU A 205 -23.62 -16.20 34.01
CA GLU A 205 -24.37 -15.68 32.88
C GLU A 205 -25.10 -16.81 32.14
N THR A 206 -26.19 -16.45 31.45
CA THR A 206 -26.96 -17.39 30.63
C THR A 206 -26.67 -17.13 29.16
N ASP A 207 -26.50 -18.20 28.37
CA ASP A 207 -26.33 -18.10 26.92
C ASP A 207 -27.59 -17.48 26.28
N GLU A 208 -27.53 -16.18 25.98
CA GLU A 208 -28.49 -15.54 25.11
C GLU A 208 -28.29 -16.12 23.71
N LYS A 209 -29.11 -17.11 23.34
CA LYS A 209 -29.10 -17.77 22.02
C LYS A 209 -29.51 -16.82 20.87
N GLU A 210 -29.27 -15.54 21.03
CA GLU A 210 -29.47 -14.57 19.97
C GLU A 210 -28.51 -14.86 18.82
N SER A 211 -29.08 -14.91 17.62
CA SER A 211 -28.28 -15.09 16.42
C SER A 211 -27.46 -13.84 16.16
N TYR A 212 -26.16 -14.02 15.94
CA TYR A 212 -25.28 -12.93 15.53
C TYR A 212 -25.83 -12.16 14.33
N VAL A 213 -25.74 -10.83 14.40
CA VAL A 213 -26.16 -9.91 13.35
C VAL A 213 -24.94 -9.16 12.85
N ALA A 214 -24.57 -9.38 11.59
CA ALA A 214 -23.43 -8.70 10.98
C ALA A 214 -23.66 -7.16 10.95
N PRO A 215 -22.69 -6.34 11.40
CA PRO A 215 -22.81 -4.89 11.54
C PRO A 215 -22.69 -4.14 10.19
N THR A 216 -23.45 -4.59 9.19
CA THR A 216 -23.36 -4.14 7.78
C THR A 216 -23.51 -2.63 7.63
N LYS A 217 -24.49 -2.04 8.32
CA LYS A 217 -24.74 -0.60 8.26
C LYS A 217 -23.59 0.18 8.89
N ALA A 218 -23.09 -0.25 10.04
CA ALA A 218 -22.03 0.43 10.75
C ALA A 218 -20.70 0.35 9.97
N ILE A 219 -20.33 -0.81 9.42
CA ILE A 219 -19.12 -0.95 8.59
C ILE A 219 -19.25 -0.12 7.30
N THR A 220 -20.43 -0.06 6.69
CA THR A 220 -20.66 0.80 5.50
C THR A 220 -20.49 2.28 5.85
N GLN A 221 -21.06 2.73 6.98
CA GLN A 221 -20.91 4.10 7.45
C GLN A 221 -19.45 4.43 7.78
N TRP A 222 -18.76 3.52 8.45
CA TRP A 222 -17.34 3.62 8.72
C TRP A 222 -16.52 3.79 7.43
N ARG A 223 -16.82 3.00 6.39
CA ARG A 223 -16.14 3.09 5.09
C ARG A 223 -16.32 4.46 4.44
N VAL A 224 -17.51 5.05 4.54
CA VAL A 224 -17.75 6.41 4.03
C VAL A 224 -16.89 7.43 4.77
N LYS A 225 -16.90 7.41 6.11
CA LYS A 225 -16.04 8.28 6.92
C LYS A 225 -14.55 8.13 6.57
N PHE A 226 -14.09 6.89 6.38
CA PHE A 226 -12.71 6.61 6.04
C PHE A 226 -12.33 7.16 4.66
N ILE A 227 -13.19 6.98 3.65
CA ILE A 227 -12.96 7.54 2.31
C ILE A 227 -12.93 9.07 2.34
N GLU A 228 -13.81 9.70 3.13
CA GLU A 228 -13.80 11.15 3.32
C GLU A 228 -12.50 11.63 3.97
N ALA A 229 -12.03 10.95 5.02
CA ALA A 229 -10.82 11.32 5.76
C ALA A 229 -9.51 11.16 4.95
N ILE A 230 -9.45 10.20 4.01
CA ILE A 230 -8.28 10.08 3.12
C ILE A 230 -8.29 11.13 1.99
N GLN A 231 -9.44 11.71 1.67
CA GLN A 231 -9.60 12.74 0.64
C GLN A 231 -9.43 14.17 1.16
N SER A 232 -9.55 14.40 2.46
CA SER A 232 -9.38 15.72 3.09
C SER A 232 -7.92 16.17 3.24
N LYS A 233 -7.01 15.60 2.43
CA LYS A 233 -5.56 15.80 2.51
C LYS A 233 -5.06 16.79 1.46
#